data_AF-A0A6V7JU17-F1
#
_entry.id   AF-A0A6V7JU17-F1
#
_cell.length_a   1.000
_cell.length_b   1.000
_cell.length_c   1.000
_cell.angle_alpha   90.00
_cell.angle_beta   90.00
_cell.angle_gamma   90.00
#
_symmetry.space_group_name_H-M   'P 1'
#
loop_
_entity.id
_entity.type
_entity.pdbx_description
1 polymer ?
#
loop_
_entity_poly.entity_id
_entity_poly.type
_entity_poly.pdbx_seq_one_letter_code
_entity_poly.pdbx_strand_id
1 'polypeptide(L)' 'RAYPRYEDATNATVLQTNDLSATFKGLKPGTDYAIQVRAKTTRGWGEYTPLIYKKTTHAMGL' A
#
# COMPACT_ATOMS: atom_id res chain seq x y z
N ARG A 1 -19.57 2.98 8.51
CA ARG A 1 -18.37 2.17 8.19
C ARG A 1 -17.16 2.93 8.70
N ALA A 2 -16.59 2.49 9.82
CA ALA A 2 -15.36 3.06 10.35
C ALA A 2 -14.21 2.16 9.87
N TYR A 3 -13.45 2.63 8.88
CA TYR A 3 -12.19 1.96 8.55
C TYR A 3 -11.16 2.43 9.59
N PRO A 4 -10.44 1.51 10.24
CA PRO A 4 -9.45 1.89 11.24
C PRO A 4 -8.46 2.88 10.62
N ARG A 5 -8.28 3.99 11.32
CA ARG A 5 -7.34 5.04 10.93
C ARG A 5 -5.96 4.40 10.99
N TYR A 6 -5.29 4.34 9.84
CA TYR A 6 -4.00 3.67 9.61
C TYR A 6 -2.87 4.09 10.57
N GLU A 7 -3.07 5.16 11.35
CA GLU A 7 -2.16 5.62 12.41
C GLU A 7 -1.83 4.51 13.45
N ASP A 8 -2.66 3.47 13.57
CA ASP A 8 -2.40 2.29 14.43
C ASP A 8 -1.55 1.18 13.77
N ALA A 9 -1.28 1.24 12.46
CA ALA A 9 -0.52 0.20 11.76
C ALA A 9 0.98 0.47 11.82
N THR A 10 1.63 0.03 12.90
CA THR A 10 3.07 0.24 13.20
C THR A 10 4.04 -0.35 12.16
N ASN A 11 3.56 -1.09 11.16
CA ASN A 11 4.38 -1.84 10.19
C ASN A 11 4.08 -1.52 8.72
N ALA A 12 3.52 -0.35 8.42
CA ALA A 12 3.00 -0.08 7.09
C ALA A 12 3.64 1.16 6.44
N THR A 13 4.02 1.05 5.16
CA THR A 13 4.61 2.14 4.37
C THR A 13 3.55 2.90 3.57
N VAL A 14 3.47 4.23 3.75
CA VAL A 14 2.58 5.10 2.96
C VAL A 14 3.37 5.83 1.90
N LEU A 15 2.87 5.79 0.67
CA LEU A 15 3.36 6.59 -0.45
C LEU A 15 2.20 7.44 -0.97
N GLN A 16 2.38 8.76 -0.98
CA GLN A 16 1.45 9.69 -1.61
C GLN A 16 2.05 10.19 -2.91
N THR A 17 1.30 10.05 -4.01
CA THR A 17 1.69 10.55 -5.33
C THR A 17 0.48 11.20 -6.01
N ASN A 18 0.76 12.08 -6.98
CA ASN A 18 -0.25 12.62 -7.90
C ASN A 18 -0.35 11.77 -9.19
N ASP A 19 0.60 10.86 -9.42
CA ASP A 19 0.57 9.92 -10.53
C ASP A 19 -0.46 8.82 -10.30
N LEU A 20 -0.92 8.20 -11.39
CA LEU A 20 -1.83 7.04 -11.35
C LEU A 20 -1.10 5.72 -11.02
N SER A 21 0.22 5.77 -10.80
CA SER A 21 1.04 4.61 -10.47
C SER A 21 2.09 4.98 -9.42
N ALA A 22 2.52 3.97 -8.67
CA ALA A 22 3.54 4.12 -7.64
C ALA A 22 4.32 2.82 -7.47
N THR A 23 5.61 2.92 -7.14
CA THR A 23 6.50 1.76 -7.01
C THR A 23 7.10 1.71 -5.61
N PHE A 24 6.83 0.62 -4.89
CA PHE A 24 7.47 0.32 -3.61
C PHE A 24 8.77 -0.45 -3.85
N LYS A 25 9.90 0.08 -3.36
CA LYS A 25 11.23 -0.53 -3.49
C LYS A 25 11.72 -1.02 -2.13
N GLY A 26 12.72 -1.92 -2.13
CA GLY A 26 13.33 -2.42 -0.91
C GLY A 26 12.44 -3.34 -0.07
N LEU A 27 11.43 -3.93 -0.69
CA LEU A 27 10.57 -4.91 -0.04
C LEU A 27 11.36 -6.20 0.24
N LYS A 28 11.08 -6.85 1.38
CA LYS A 28 11.71 -8.12 1.73
C LYS A 28 11.25 -9.19 0.73
N PRO A 29 12.16 -10.02 0.18
CA PRO A 29 11.78 -11.10 -0.72
C PRO A 29 10.91 -12.14 -0.01
N GLY A 30 10.06 -12.84 -0.75
CA GLY A 30 9.22 -13.92 -0.21
C GLY A 30 8.11 -13.49 0.74
N THR A 31 7.87 -12.19 0.88
CA THR A 31 6.98 -11.63 1.88
C THR A 31 5.67 -11.23 1.23
N ASP A 32 4.54 -11.62 1.85
CA ASP A 32 3.22 -11.18 1.43
C ASP A 32 2.94 -9.77 1.94
N TYR A 33 2.71 -8.84 1.03
CA TYR A 33 2.33 -7.47 1.33
C TYR A 33 0.86 -7.26 1.01
N ALA A 34 0.16 -6.62 1.93
CA ALA A 34 -1.21 -6.16 1.74
C ALA A 34 -1.18 -4.72 1.20
N ILE A 35 -1.83 -4.49 0.06
CA ILE A 35 -1.82 -3.23 -0.67
C ILE A 35 -3.24 -2.70 -0.76
N GLN A 36 -3.39 -1.41 -0.47
CA GLN A 36 -4.64 -0.66 -0.63
C GLN A 36 -4.33 0.74 -1.13
N VAL A 37 -5.23 1.30 -1.94
CA VAL A 37 -5.10 2.64 -2.50
C VAL A 37 -6.30 3.46 -2.10
N ARG A 38 -6.13 4.77 -1.92
CA ARG A 38 -7.25 5.71 -1.80
C ARG A 38 -6.93 7.03 -2.50
N ALA A 39 -7.95 7.69 -3.01
CA ALA A 39 -7.82 9.01 -3.61
C ALA A 39 -7.93 10.13 -2.57
N LYS A 40 -7.20 11.23 -2.78
CA LYS A 40 -7.36 12.48 -2.03
C LYS A 40 -8.01 13.53 -2.93
N THR A 41 -9.03 14.19 -2.42
CA THR A 41 -9.69 15.33 -3.07
C THR A 41 -9.61 16.57 -2.17
N THR A 42 -10.06 17.72 -2.66
CA THR A 42 -10.21 18.94 -1.85
C THR A 42 -11.19 18.76 -0.68
N ARG A 43 -12.12 17.81 -0.79
CA ARG A 43 -13.08 17.46 0.27
C ARG A 43 -12.55 16.41 1.24
N GLY A 44 -11.30 15.99 1.09
CA GLY A 44 -10.66 14.99 1.93
C GLY A 44 -10.40 13.67 1.21
N TRP A 45 -10.20 12.62 2.00
CA TRP A 45 -9.82 11.29 1.51
C TRP A 45 -11.04 10.43 1.20
N GLY A 46 -11.01 9.75 0.05
CA GLY A 46 -12.00 8.73 -0.31
C GLY A 46 -11.80 7.43 0.46
N GLU A 47 -12.72 6.47 0.24
CA GLU A 47 -12.58 5.12 0.78
C GLU A 47 -11.36 4.41 0.19
N TYR A 48 -10.81 3.47 0.97
CA TYR A 48 -9.78 2.58 0.47
C TYR A 48 -10.37 1.55 -0.48
N THR A 49 -9.56 1.12 -1.43
CA THR A 49 -9.83 -0.10 -2.20
C THR A 49 -9.84 -1.32 -1.27
N PRO A 50 -10.49 -2.43 -1.68
CA PRO A 50 -10.26 -3.72 -1.07
C PRO A 50 -8.76 -4.04 -0.98
N LEU A 51 -8.36 -4.76 0.07
CA LEU A 51 -6.99 -5.21 0.25
C LEU A 51 -6.62 -6.21 -0.84
N ILE A 52 -5.49 -5.96 -1.49
CA ILE A 52 -4.89 -6.87 -2.45
C ILE A 52 -3.59 -7.40 -1.85
N TYR A 53 -3.45 -8.72 -1.80
CA TYR A 53 -2.23 -9.36 -1.33
C TYR A 53 -1.32 -9.67 -2.51
N LYS A 54 -0.05 -9.29 -2.39
CA LYS A 54 0.99 -9.63 -3.37
C LYS A 54 2.24 -10.10 -2.65
N LYS A 55 2.75 -11.25 -3.09
CA LYS A 55 4.01 -11.81 -2.63
C LYS A 55 5.16 -11.27 -3.49
N THR A 56 6.18 -10.75 -2.84
CA THR A 56 7.44 -10.40 -3.52
C THR A 56 8.18 -11.67 -3.93
N THR A 57 8.71 -11.67 -5.14
CA THR A 57 9.58 -12.77 -5.58
C THR A 57 10.86 -12.76 -4.77
N HIS A 58 11.42 -13.93 -4.52
CA HIS A 58 12.83 -14.01 -4.18
C HIS A 58 13.60 -13.66 -5.45
N ALA A 59 14.42 -12.61 -5.39
CA ALA A 59 15.47 -12.41 -6.38
C ALA A 59 16.55 -13.48 -6.15
N MET A 60 16.22 -14.74 -6.41
CA MET A 60 17.18 -15.83 -6.56
C MET A 60 17.30 -16.07 -8.06
N GLY A 61 18.24 -15.37 -8.70
CA GLY A 61 18.53 -15.57 -10.11
C GLY A 61 19.07 -14.33 -10.81
N LEU A 62 20.31 -13.98 -10.51
CA LEU A 62 21.42 -13.92 -11.48
C LEU A 62 22.71 -14.31 -10.77
#